data_AF-A0A443YQ20-F1
#
_entry.id   AF-A0A443YQ20-F1
#
_cell.length_a   1.000
_cell.length_b   1.000
_cell.length_c   1.000
_cell.angle_alpha   90.00
_cell.angle_beta   90.00
_cell.angle_gamma   90.00
#
_symmetry.space_group_name_H-M   'P 1'
#
loop_
_entity.id
_entity.type
_entity.pdbx_description
1 polymer ?
#
loop_
_entity_poly.entity_id
_entity_poly.type
_entity_poly.pdbx_seq_one_letter_code
_entity_poly.pdbx_strand_id
1 'polypeptide(L)'
;MRPNGPAPSAEDMTALGKAFAHMPYDVGLISEEEAASFSANGVSPGLSKTAEEEPYTVISTEDGHTIGMLRFPALSKDASAPSDELIGQLSERIAKIKDHVDLLIALSDWGWVAENNYLKENPRHVPDFLFGSGGGSGVNGRILADDRCVWVRPYDKGRSVAEVVIYKWPERNNSFAWKETNNYKTTSIGMNDEIKDDPKIEALLH
;
A
#
# COMPACT_ATOMS: atom_id res chain seq x y z
N MET A 1 9.99 5.72 -7.41
CA MET A 1 10.87 6.84 -7.85
C MET A 1 10.67 8.06 -6.96
N ARG A 2 11.62 9.02 -6.89
CA ARG A 2 11.41 10.23 -6.06
C ARG A 2 10.38 11.14 -6.75
N PRO A 3 9.27 11.52 -6.09
CA PRO A 3 8.37 12.54 -6.62
C PRO A 3 9.16 13.83 -6.89
N ASN A 4 9.11 14.33 -8.12
CA ASN A 4 9.84 15.51 -8.59
C ASN A 4 11.38 15.41 -8.55
N GLY A 5 11.94 14.20 -8.46
CA GLY A 5 13.38 13.97 -8.60
C GLY A 5 13.82 13.85 -10.08
N PRO A 6 15.14 13.86 -10.37
CA PRO A 6 15.61 13.49 -11.69
C PRO A 6 15.17 12.07 -12.03
N ALA A 7 14.92 11.81 -13.31
CA ALA A 7 14.65 10.46 -13.79
C ALA A 7 15.83 9.54 -13.41
N PRO A 8 15.57 8.34 -12.88
CA PRO A 8 16.63 7.37 -12.59
C PRO A 8 17.37 6.99 -13.88
N SER A 9 18.67 6.68 -13.77
CA SER A 9 19.42 6.16 -14.91
C SER A 9 18.94 4.76 -15.30
N ALA A 10 19.28 4.31 -16.51
CA ALA A 10 18.95 2.95 -16.95
C ALA A 10 19.62 1.86 -16.06
N GLU A 11 20.81 2.17 -15.53
CA GLU A 11 21.53 1.33 -14.58
C GLU A 11 20.77 1.24 -13.25
N ASP A 12 20.34 2.39 -12.69
CA ASP A 12 19.51 2.43 -11.47
C ASP A 12 18.22 1.62 -11.65
N MET A 13 17.55 1.76 -12.81
CA MET A 13 16.33 1.02 -13.10
C MET A 13 16.58 -0.49 -13.17
N THR A 14 17.69 -0.91 -13.77
CA THR A 14 18.08 -2.32 -13.84
C THR A 14 18.38 -2.88 -12.45
N ALA A 15 19.11 -2.14 -11.62
CA ALA A 15 19.39 -2.51 -10.23
C ALA A 15 18.09 -2.63 -9.42
N LEU A 16 17.19 -1.66 -9.56
CA LEU A 16 15.91 -1.64 -8.87
C LEU A 16 15.03 -2.85 -9.23
N GLY A 17 14.93 -3.18 -10.52
CA GLY A 17 14.15 -4.35 -10.94
C GLY A 17 14.72 -5.67 -10.42
N LYS A 18 16.06 -5.82 -10.39
CA LYS A 18 16.70 -6.98 -9.77
C LYS A 18 16.44 -7.04 -8.28
N ALA A 19 16.47 -5.91 -7.58
CA ALA A 19 16.16 -5.85 -6.16
C ALA A 19 14.70 -6.24 -5.88
N PHE A 20 13.75 -5.72 -6.64
CA PHE A 20 12.33 -6.10 -6.53
C PHE A 20 12.07 -7.57 -6.87
N ALA A 21 12.78 -8.13 -7.84
CA ALA A 21 12.69 -9.56 -8.14
C ALA A 21 13.34 -10.45 -7.07
N HIS A 22 14.27 -9.91 -6.28
CA HIS A 22 14.93 -10.63 -5.19
C HIS A 22 14.06 -10.68 -3.92
N MET A 23 13.32 -9.61 -3.65
CA MET A 23 12.44 -9.53 -2.50
C MET A 23 11.10 -10.24 -2.79
N PRO A 24 10.65 -11.17 -1.93
CA PRO A 24 9.44 -11.95 -2.16
C PRO A 24 8.18 -11.13 -1.82
N TYR A 25 7.93 -10.03 -2.53
CA TYR A 25 6.70 -9.25 -2.38
C TYR A 25 5.51 -10.04 -2.92
N ASP A 26 4.41 -10.10 -2.16
CA ASP A 26 3.18 -10.74 -2.65
C ASP A 26 2.41 -9.85 -3.62
N VAL A 27 2.27 -8.56 -3.28
CA VAL A 27 1.48 -7.57 -4.03
C VAL A 27 2.13 -6.19 -3.92
N GLY A 28 2.28 -5.51 -5.04
CA GLY A 28 2.75 -4.12 -5.09
C GLY A 28 1.84 -3.22 -5.93
N LEU A 29 1.82 -1.94 -5.60
CA LEU A 29 1.21 -0.87 -6.41
C LEU A 29 2.33 0.00 -6.99
N ILE A 30 2.26 0.25 -8.29
CA ILE A 30 3.08 1.25 -9.00
C ILE A 30 2.17 2.18 -9.78
N SER A 31 2.60 3.43 -9.99
CA SER A 31 1.88 4.36 -10.84
C SER A 31 2.08 4.03 -12.33
N GLU A 32 1.24 4.59 -13.20
CA GLU A 32 1.41 4.45 -14.66
C GLU A 32 2.76 4.99 -15.15
N GLU A 33 3.24 6.10 -14.56
CA GLU A 33 4.54 6.69 -14.88
C GLU A 33 5.69 5.74 -14.48
N GLU A 34 5.58 5.09 -13.33
CA GLU A 34 6.58 4.13 -12.89
C GLU A 34 6.58 2.88 -13.78
N ALA A 35 5.40 2.35 -14.10
CA ALA A 35 5.24 1.23 -15.02
C ALA A 35 5.82 1.54 -16.41
N ALA A 36 5.58 2.74 -16.94
CA ALA A 36 6.16 3.21 -18.19
C ALA A 36 7.69 3.30 -18.12
N SER A 37 8.24 3.78 -17.01
CA SER A 37 9.70 3.83 -16.79
C SER A 37 10.34 2.44 -16.76
N PHE A 38 9.74 1.48 -16.05
CA PHE A 38 10.19 0.08 -16.06
C PHE A 38 10.18 -0.52 -17.47
N SER A 39 9.07 -0.33 -18.20
CA SER A 39 8.91 -0.81 -19.58
C SER A 39 9.93 -0.21 -20.54
N ALA A 40 10.15 1.12 -20.48
CA ALA A 40 11.11 1.82 -21.33
C ALA A 40 12.56 1.35 -21.14
N ASN A 41 12.88 0.81 -19.96
CA ASN A 41 14.20 0.25 -19.65
C ASN A 41 14.27 -1.28 -19.83
N GLY A 42 13.18 -1.94 -20.27
CA GLY A 42 13.14 -3.40 -20.43
C GLY A 42 13.25 -4.17 -19.12
N VAL A 43 12.85 -3.55 -18.00
CA VAL A 43 12.95 -4.11 -16.65
C VAL A 43 11.57 -4.44 -16.12
N SER A 44 11.41 -5.60 -15.47
CA SER A 44 10.15 -5.97 -14.82
C SER A 44 10.04 -5.32 -13.43
N PRO A 45 8.87 -4.76 -13.05
CA PRO A 45 8.61 -4.31 -11.68
C PRO A 45 8.23 -5.45 -10.72
N GLY A 46 8.47 -6.71 -11.11
CA GLY A 46 8.10 -7.89 -10.33
C GLY A 46 6.57 -8.06 -10.24
N LEU A 47 6.07 -8.26 -9.02
CA LEU A 47 4.63 -8.42 -8.73
C LEU A 47 3.89 -7.09 -8.52
N SER A 48 4.57 -5.95 -8.72
CA SER A 48 3.92 -4.65 -8.69
C SER A 48 3.12 -4.41 -9.97
N LYS A 49 1.89 -3.93 -9.81
CA LYS A 49 0.95 -3.62 -10.90
C LYS A 49 0.30 -2.26 -10.70
N THR A 50 -0.17 -1.65 -11.78
CA THR A 50 -1.06 -0.49 -11.64
C THR A 50 -2.46 -0.94 -11.17
N ALA A 51 -3.28 0.01 -10.72
CA ALA A 51 -4.66 -0.28 -10.37
C ALA A 51 -5.52 -0.65 -11.59
N GLU A 52 -5.16 -0.18 -12.77
CA GLU A 52 -5.87 -0.44 -14.03
C GLU A 52 -5.54 -1.84 -14.57
N GLU A 53 -4.29 -2.28 -14.43
CA GLU A 53 -3.84 -3.62 -14.85
C GLU A 53 -4.41 -4.72 -13.97
N GLU A 54 -4.28 -4.57 -12.65
CA GLU A 54 -4.74 -5.56 -11.68
C GLU A 54 -5.29 -4.85 -10.44
N PRO A 55 -6.55 -4.41 -10.48
CA PRO A 55 -7.09 -3.61 -9.39
C PRO A 55 -7.25 -4.40 -8.09
N TYR A 56 -7.33 -5.73 -8.16
CA TYR A 56 -7.65 -6.56 -7.00
C TYR A 56 -6.98 -7.93 -7.09
N THR A 57 -6.36 -8.35 -5.99
CA THR A 57 -5.67 -9.64 -5.83
C THR A 57 -6.14 -10.30 -4.54
N VAL A 58 -6.24 -11.63 -4.51
CA VAL A 58 -6.55 -12.41 -3.30
C VAL A 58 -5.36 -13.27 -2.93
N ILE A 59 -4.97 -13.23 -1.66
CA ILE A 59 -3.93 -14.09 -1.07
C ILE A 59 -4.64 -15.04 -0.09
N SER A 60 -4.32 -16.34 -0.17
CA SER A 60 -4.74 -17.31 0.84
C SER A 60 -3.64 -17.51 1.87
N THR A 61 -4.01 -17.48 3.14
CA THR A 61 -3.10 -17.81 4.23
C THR A 61 -3.01 -19.32 4.42
N GLU A 62 -1.97 -19.79 5.12
CA GLU A 62 -1.77 -21.23 5.39
C GLU A 62 -2.91 -21.84 6.23
N ASP A 63 -3.57 -21.04 7.07
CA ASP A 63 -4.72 -21.42 7.88
C ASP A 63 -6.07 -21.28 7.14
N GLY A 64 -6.06 -20.94 5.85
CA GLY A 64 -7.23 -20.97 4.97
C GLY A 64 -8.05 -19.68 4.94
N HIS A 65 -7.61 -18.62 5.61
CA HIS A 65 -8.20 -17.29 5.47
C HIS A 65 -7.77 -16.61 4.16
N THR A 66 -8.50 -15.57 3.80
CA THR A 66 -8.36 -14.84 2.55
C THR A 66 -8.12 -13.35 2.81
N ILE A 67 -7.08 -12.82 2.18
CA ILE A 67 -6.71 -11.40 2.23
C ILE A 67 -6.93 -10.82 0.84
N GLY A 68 -7.87 -9.89 0.73
CA GLY A 68 -8.06 -9.06 -0.45
C GLY A 68 -7.09 -7.88 -0.44
N MET A 69 -6.38 -7.69 -1.54
CA MET A 69 -5.50 -6.55 -1.79
C MET A 69 -6.11 -5.69 -2.90
N LEU A 70 -6.59 -4.50 -2.56
CA LEU A 70 -7.25 -3.58 -3.49
C LEU A 70 -6.30 -2.41 -3.82
N ARG A 71 -5.93 -2.27 -5.09
CA ARG A 71 -5.15 -1.13 -5.57
C ARG A 71 -6.10 0.03 -5.85
N PHE A 72 -5.92 1.16 -5.17
CA PHE A 72 -6.69 2.36 -5.47
C PHE A 72 -6.22 2.97 -6.79
N PRO A 73 -7.12 3.40 -7.68
CA PRO A 73 -6.76 4.13 -8.89
C PRO A 73 -5.98 5.39 -8.58
N ALA A 74 -5.07 5.78 -9.46
CA ALA A 74 -4.35 7.05 -9.32
C ALA A 74 -5.35 8.22 -9.34
N LEU A 75 -4.99 9.30 -8.64
CA LEU A 75 -5.72 10.56 -8.80
C LEU A 75 -5.48 11.11 -10.21
N SER A 76 -6.47 11.82 -10.76
CA SER A 76 -6.28 12.54 -12.01
C SER A 76 -5.11 13.52 -11.89
N LYS A 77 -4.39 13.74 -12.99
CA LYS A 77 -3.30 14.70 -13.05
C LYS A 77 -3.75 16.05 -12.46
N ASP A 78 -2.94 16.59 -11.54
CA ASP A 78 -3.17 17.83 -10.78
C ASP A 78 -4.26 17.79 -9.68
N ALA A 79 -4.94 16.66 -9.46
CA ALA A 79 -5.86 16.53 -8.34
C ALA A 79 -5.12 16.30 -7.01
N SER A 80 -5.53 17.04 -5.99
CA SER A 80 -5.00 16.94 -4.62
C SER A 80 -5.85 16.06 -3.69
N ALA A 81 -6.99 15.56 -4.19
CA ALA A 81 -7.94 14.70 -3.48
C ALA A 81 -8.75 13.85 -4.48
N PRO A 82 -9.27 12.68 -4.07
CA PRO A 82 -10.22 11.92 -4.86
C PRO A 82 -11.52 12.70 -5.07
N SER A 83 -12.19 12.50 -6.21
CA SER A 83 -13.52 13.05 -6.46
C SER A 83 -14.59 12.25 -5.71
N ASP A 84 -15.75 12.86 -5.44
CA ASP A 84 -16.91 12.17 -4.85
C ASP A 84 -17.33 10.93 -5.66
N GLU A 85 -17.20 11.01 -6.99
CA GLU A 85 -17.47 9.88 -7.88
C GLU A 85 -16.51 8.72 -7.60
N LEU A 86 -15.20 8.99 -7.51
CA LEU A 86 -14.20 7.97 -7.19
C LEU A 86 -14.43 7.39 -5.80
N ILE A 87 -14.76 8.22 -4.81
CA ILE A 87 -15.10 7.78 -3.44
C ILE A 87 -16.32 6.84 -3.45
N GLY A 88 -17.36 7.19 -4.23
CA GLY A 88 -18.56 6.37 -4.41
C GLY A 88 -18.23 5.02 -5.04
N GLN A 89 -17.50 5.02 -6.14
CA GLN A 89 -17.07 3.80 -6.84
C GLN A 89 -16.22 2.89 -5.94
N LEU A 90 -15.26 3.47 -5.20
CA LEU A 90 -14.46 2.72 -4.23
C LEU A 90 -15.32 2.16 -3.11
N SER A 91 -16.26 2.94 -2.56
CA SER A 91 -17.17 2.46 -1.51
C SER A 91 -17.99 1.25 -1.97
N GLU A 92 -18.57 1.29 -3.17
CA GLU A 92 -19.33 0.18 -3.73
C GLU A 92 -18.46 -1.06 -3.97
N ARG A 93 -17.24 -0.84 -4.48
CA ARG A 93 -16.28 -1.91 -4.75
C ARG A 93 -15.81 -2.58 -3.46
N ILE A 94 -15.45 -1.78 -2.46
CA ILE A 94 -15.06 -2.24 -1.13
C ILE A 94 -16.18 -3.08 -0.51
N ALA A 95 -17.44 -2.60 -0.56
CA ALA A 95 -18.57 -3.35 -0.03
C ALA A 95 -18.68 -4.75 -0.65
N LYS A 96 -18.62 -4.85 -1.98
CA LYS A 96 -18.68 -6.13 -2.70
C LYS A 96 -17.52 -7.06 -2.35
N ILE A 97 -16.32 -6.51 -2.19
CA ILE A 97 -15.13 -7.32 -1.91
C ILE A 97 -15.15 -7.85 -0.47
N LYS A 98 -15.54 -7.03 0.52
CA LYS A 98 -15.51 -7.41 1.94
C LYS A 98 -16.40 -8.61 2.26
N ASP A 99 -17.43 -8.88 1.44
CA ASP A 99 -18.30 -10.05 1.57
C ASP A 99 -17.61 -11.37 1.16
N HIS A 100 -16.44 -11.29 0.52
CA HIS A 100 -15.72 -12.44 -0.05
C HIS A 100 -14.32 -12.64 0.51
N VAL A 101 -13.86 -11.79 1.43
CA VAL A 101 -12.56 -11.93 2.09
C VAL A 101 -12.61 -11.72 3.59
N ASP A 102 -11.74 -12.40 4.30
CA ASP A 102 -11.57 -12.25 5.75
C ASP A 102 -10.92 -10.92 6.11
N LEU A 103 -10.06 -10.37 5.26
CA LEU A 103 -9.40 -9.07 5.46
C LEU A 103 -9.29 -8.33 4.13
N LEU A 104 -9.60 -7.03 4.11
CA LEU A 104 -9.39 -6.18 2.94
C LEU A 104 -8.36 -5.09 3.25
N ILE A 105 -7.24 -5.12 2.53
CA ILE A 105 -6.19 -4.12 2.58
C ILE A 105 -6.21 -3.33 1.27
N ALA A 106 -6.24 -2.00 1.35
CA ALA A 106 -6.07 -1.15 0.19
C ALA A 106 -4.63 -0.61 0.09
N LEU A 107 -4.11 -0.51 -1.12
CA LEU A 107 -2.85 0.17 -1.45
C LEU A 107 -3.16 1.51 -2.13
N SER A 108 -2.53 2.58 -1.67
CA SER A 108 -2.72 3.93 -2.24
C SER A 108 -1.41 4.70 -2.32
N ASP A 109 -1.27 5.51 -3.36
CA ASP A 109 -0.13 6.42 -3.60
C ASP A 109 -0.54 7.90 -3.56
N TRP A 110 -1.75 8.22 -3.09
CA TRP A 110 -2.32 9.57 -3.16
C TRP A 110 -1.63 10.59 -2.26
N GLY A 111 -0.80 10.14 -1.33
CA GLY A 111 -0.10 11.02 -0.41
C GLY A 111 -0.92 11.35 0.83
N TRP A 112 -0.22 11.92 1.81
CA TRP A 112 -0.71 11.99 3.19
C TRP A 112 -2.00 12.79 3.31
N VAL A 113 -2.09 13.91 2.57
CA VAL A 113 -3.23 14.83 2.65
C VAL A 113 -4.48 14.17 2.06
N ALA A 114 -4.39 13.63 0.85
CA ALA A 114 -5.52 13.03 0.15
C ALA A 114 -6.06 11.80 0.89
N GLU A 115 -5.17 10.89 1.32
CA GLU A 115 -5.55 9.69 2.08
C GLU A 115 -6.20 10.03 3.43
N ASN A 116 -5.62 10.98 4.17
CA ASN A 116 -6.17 11.44 5.45
C ASN A 116 -7.55 12.09 5.26
N ASN A 117 -7.72 12.91 4.23
CA ASN A 117 -8.99 13.58 3.96
C ASN A 117 -10.06 12.56 3.56
N TYR A 118 -9.73 11.65 2.63
CA TYR A 118 -10.60 10.54 2.24
C TYR A 118 -11.11 9.76 3.45
N LEU A 119 -10.23 9.36 4.38
CA LEU A 119 -10.65 8.61 5.56
C LEU A 119 -11.43 9.45 6.58
N LYS A 120 -11.17 10.76 6.67
CA LYS A 120 -11.89 11.69 7.58
C LYS A 120 -13.27 12.09 7.09
N GLU A 121 -13.48 12.11 5.78
CA GLU A 121 -14.81 12.29 5.16
C GLU A 121 -15.73 11.10 5.43
N ASN A 122 -15.19 10.03 6.02
CA ASN A 122 -15.93 8.89 6.55
C ASN A 122 -16.83 8.24 5.49
N PRO A 123 -16.26 7.79 4.36
CA PRO A 123 -17.02 7.23 3.27
C PRO A 123 -17.80 6.00 3.74
N ARG A 124 -18.88 5.71 3.04
CA ARG A 124 -19.84 4.67 3.42
C ARG A 124 -19.15 3.33 3.69
N HIS A 125 -18.17 2.97 2.85
CA HIS A 125 -17.35 1.78 3.04
C HIS A 125 -15.86 2.13 2.91
N VAL A 126 -15.06 1.52 3.78
CA VAL A 126 -13.59 1.63 3.81
C VAL A 126 -12.96 0.24 3.87
N PRO A 127 -11.72 0.07 3.37
CA PRO A 127 -10.96 -1.15 3.63
C PRO A 127 -10.71 -1.31 5.14
N ASP A 128 -10.31 -2.50 5.56
CA ASP A 128 -9.93 -2.75 6.94
C ASP A 128 -8.59 -2.07 7.27
N PHE A 129 -7.67 -2.08 6.31
CA PHE A 129 -6.40 -1.34 6.37
C PHE A 129 -6.19 -0.53 5.09
N LEU A 130 -5.64 0.67 5.22
CA LEU A 130 -5.13 1.46 4.10
C LEU A 130 -3.61 1.59 4.25
N PHE A 131 -2.86 0.99 3.33
CA PHE A 131 -1.41 1.15 3.22
C PHE A 131 -1.13 2.28 2.22
N GLY A 132 -0.74 3.42 2.76
CA GLY A 132 -0.52 4.64 2.01
C GLY A 132 0.94 4.86 1.64
N SER A 133 1.16 5.63 0.58
CA SER A 133 2.48 6.06 0.12
C SER A 133 2.41 7.46 -0.48
N GLY A 134 3.23 7.78 -1.49
CA GLY A 134 3.29 9.11 -2.08
C GLY A 134 3.84 10.18 -1.13
N GLY A 135 3.62 11.45 -1.47
CA GLY A 135 4.16 12.58 -0.71
C GLY A 135 3.58 12.71 0.70
N GLY A 136 4.42 13.10 1.67
CA GLY A 136 4.01 13.43 3.04
C GLY A 136 4.60 12.51 4.11
N SER A 137 4.09 12.63 5.33
CA SER A 137 4.68 11.99 6.52
C SER A 137 4.35 10.51 6.65
N GLY A 138 5.20 9.78 7.39
CA GLY A 138 4.87 8.43 7.88
C GLY A 138 3.74 8.45 8.91
N VAL A 139 3.03 7.33 9.03
CA VAL A 139 1.90 7.11 9.94
C VAL A 139 2.00 5.68 10.45
N ASN A 140 2.40 5.51 11.71
CA ASN A 140 2.50 4.19 12.33
C ASN A 140 1.16 3.77 12.96
N GLY A 141 0.18 3.42 12.13
CA GLY A 141 -1.13 2.91 12.57
C GLY A 141 -2.04 3.96 13.21
N ARG A 142 -2.78 4.70 12.38
CA ARG A 142 -3.84 5.59 12.84
C ARG A 142 -5.20 5.02 12.50
N ILE A 143 -6.07 4.93 13.49
CA ILE A 143 -7.46 4.51 13.32
C ILE A 143 -8.30 5.70 12.84
N LEU A 144 -9.05 5.50 11.75
CA LEU A 144 -9.92 6.51 11.13
C LEU A 144 -11.22 5.87 10.61
N ALA A 145 -12.11 6.71 10.07
CA ALA A 145 -13.42 6.32 9.55
C ALA A 145 -14.28 5.58 10.61
N ASP A 146 -14.44 6.19 11.78
CA ASP A 146 -15.19 5.64 12.92
C ASP A 146 -14.72 4.24 13.35
N ASP A 147 -13.41 4.09 13.54
CA ASP A 147 -12.76 2.85 13.95
C ASP A 147 -12.82 1.67 12.95
N ARG A 148 -13.21 1.95 11.70
CA ARG A 148 -13.38 0.91 10.67
C ARG A 148 -12.12 0.66 9.83
N CYS A 149 -11.16 1.60 9.81
CA CYS A 149 -9.94 1.49 9.01
C CYS A 149 -8.69 1.87 9.80
N VAL A 150 -7.64 1.06 9.70
CA VAL A 150 -6.30 1.39 10.18
C VAL A 150 -5.45 1.90 9.02
N TRP A 151 -4.97 3.13 9.13
CA TRP A 151 -4.11 3.77 8.14
C TRP A 151 -2.65 3.65 8.53
N VAL A 152 -1.83 3.10 7.63
CA VAL A 152 -0.40 2.86 7.85
C VAL A 152 0.40 3.44 6.68
N ARG A 153 1.47 4.17 6.99
CA ARG A 153 2.44 4.72 6.04
C ARG A 153 3.85 4.56 6.59
N PRO A 154 4.76 3.85 5.90
CA PRO A 154 6.16 3.90 6.26
C PRO A 154 6.73 5.31 6.06
N TYR A 155 7.82 5.64 6.77
CA TYR A 155 8.59 6.84 6.49
C TYR A 155 9.24 6.78 5.09
N ASP A 156 9.46 7.95 4.51
CA ASP A 156 9.92 8.08 3.14
C ASP A 156 11.31 7.46 2.91
N LYS A 157 11.61 7.18 1.63
CA LYS A 157 12.94 6.78 1.14
C LYS A 157 13.48 5.49 1.78
N GLY A 158 12.60 4.55 2.11
CA GLY A 158 13.00 3.26 2.67
C GLY A 158 13.63 3.36 4.06
N ARG A 159 13.48 4.49 4.76
CA ARG A 159 14.04 4.68 6.12
C ARG A 159 13.37 3.80 7.17
N SER A 160 12.20 3.26 6.87
CA SER A 160 11.51 2.33 7.74
C SER A 160 10.72 1.31 6.96
N VAL A 161 10.57 0.12 7.54
CA VAL A 161 9.56 -0.87 7.17
C VAL A 161 8.42 -0.75 8.18
N ALA A 162 7.18 -0.73 7.69
CA ALA A 162 6.00 -0.81 8.55
C ALA A 162 5.59 -2.27 8.68
N GLU A 163 5.50 -2.75 9.92
CA GLU A 163 4.98 -4.06 10.28
C GLU A 163 3.58 -3.90 10.85
N VAL A 164 2.65 -4.74 10.40
CA VAL A 164 1.30 -4.84 10.96
C VAL A 164 1.06 -6.27 11.39
N VAL A 165 0.81 -6.46 12.68
CA VAL A 165 0.42 -7.76 13.24
C VAL A 165 -1.07 -7.74 13.52
N ILE A 166 -1.81 -8.72 13.00
CA ILE A 166 -3.25 -8.86 13.21
C ILE A 166 -3.47 -10.01 14.19
N TYR A 167 -4.08 -9.71 15.33
CA TYR A 167 -4.37 -10.70 16.37
C TYR A 167 -5.75 -11.33 16.21
N LYS A 168 -6.68 -10.64 15.53
CA LYS A 168 -8.04 -11.09 15.28
C LYS A 168 -8.52 -10.60 13.94
N TRP A 169 -9.12 -11.50 13.16
CA TRP A 169 -9.78 -11.16 11.90
C TRP A 169 -10.97 -10.21 12.13
N PRO A 170 -11.24 -9.29 11.18
CA PRO A 170 -12.40 -8.44 11.27
C PRO A 170 -13.68 -9.23 11.07
N GLU A 171 -14.63 -9.08 11.98
CA GLU A 171 -15.95 -9.65 11.83
C GLU A 171 -16.79 -8.75 10.91
N ARG A 172 -17.48 -9.34 9.92
CA ARG A 172 -18.30 -8.58 8.96
C ARG A 172 -19.66 -8.10 9.51
N ASN A 173 -19.84 -8.16 10.83
CA ASN A 173 -21.03 -7.62 11.50
C ASN A 173 -20.82 -6.13 11.84
N ASN A 174 -21.91 -5.40 12.06
CA ASN A 174 -21.88 -3.94 12.31
C ASN A 174 -21.21 -3.50 13.62
N SER A 175 -20.56 -4.40 14.37
CA SER A 175 -19.99 -4.10 15.69
C SER A 175 -18.46 -4.16 15.76
N PHE A 176 -17.79 -4.63 14.70
CA PHE A 176 -16.33 -4.70 14.70
C PHE A 176 -15.70 -3.31 14.61
N ALA A 177 -14.72 -3.06 15.48
CA ALA A 177 -13.92 -1.83 15.51
C ALA A 177 -12.46 -2.19 15.77
N TRP A 178 -11.54 -1.57 15.02
CA TRP A 178 -10.11 -1.73 15.24
C TRP A 178 -9.71 -1.09 16.58
N LYS A 179 -8.86 -1.78 17.33
CA LYS A 179 -8.32 -1.38 18.64
C LYS A 179 -6.91 -1.92 18.78
N GLU A 180 -5.94 -1.01 18.77
CA GLU A 180 -4.54 -1.37 18.92
C GLU A 180 -4.32 -2.21 20.20
N THR A 181 -3.42 -3.18 20.13
CA THR A 181 -3.09 -4.20 21.14
C THR A 181 -4.18 -5.25 21.42
N ASN A 182 -5.42 -5.05 20.95
CA ASN A 182 -6.49 -6.05 21.08
C ASN A 182 -6.65 -6.89 19.82
N ASN A 183 -6.82 -6.25 18.65
CA ASN A 183 -7.00 -6.95 17.38
C ASN A 183 -5.90 -6.65 16.35
N TYR A 184 -5.08 -5.63 16.56
CA TYR A 184 -3.87 -5.41 15.74
C TYR A 184 -2.77 -4.68 16.52
N LYS A 185 -1.56 -4.65 15.96
CA LYS A 185 -0.44 -3.79 16.37
C LYS A 185 0.32 -3.31 15.14
N THR A 186 0.81 -2.07 15.18
CA THR A 186 1.67 -1.50 14.13
C THR A 186 3.02 -1.10 14.69
N THR A 187 4.09 -1.47 14.00
CA THR A 187 5.46 -1.10 14.35
C THR A 187 6.15 -0.46 13.15
N SER A 188 6.88 0.64 13.37
CA SER A 188 7.80 1.19 12.39
C SER A 188 9.22 0.75 12.73
N ILE A 189 9.78 -0.13 11.90
CA ILE A 189 11.13 -0.65 12.06
C ILE A 189 12.06 0.27 11.27
N GLY A 190 12.89 1.05 11.97
CA GLY A 190 13.88 1.92 11.34
C GLY A 190 14.99 1.11 10.69
N MET A 191 15.33 1.41 9.44
CA MET A 191 16.49 0.82 8.76
C MET A 191 17.73 1.59 9.22
N ASN A 192 18.46 1.01 10.17
CA ASN A 192 19.67 1.56 10.80
C ASN A 192 20.82 0.52 10.72
N ASP A 193 22.01 0.89 11.21
CA ASP A 193 23.20 0.04 11.17
C ASP A 193 23.08 -1.26 12.00
N GLU A 194 22.02 -1.43 12.78
CA GLU A 194 21.75 -2.68 13.52
C GLU A 194 21.16 -3.76 12.60
N ILE A 195 20.50 -3.36 11.52
CA ILE A 195 19.99 -4.26 10.47
C ILE A 195 21.03 -4.28 9.36
N LYS A 196 21.70 -5.43 9.19
CA LYS A 196 22.72 -5.58 8.15
C LYS A 196 22.09 -5.59 6.77
N ASP A 197 22.76 -4.92 5.83
CA ASP A 197 22.39 -4.96 4.42
C ASP A 197 22.43 -6.39 3.88
N ASP A 198 21.50 -6.69 2.98
CA ASP A 198 21.57 -7.93 2.22
C ASP A 198 22.72 -7.83 1.20
N PRO A 199 23.74 -8.70 1.28
CA PRO A 199 24.94 -8.59 0.43
C PRO A 199 24.62 -8.75 -1.07
N LYS A 200 23.52 -9.42 -1.43
CA LYS A 200 23.09 -9.54 -2.83
C LYS A 200 22.46 -8.25 -3.34
N ILE A 201 21.75 -7.51 -2.48
CA ILE A 201 21.18 -6.21 -2.84
C ILE A 201 22.25 -5.14 -2.87
N GLU A 202 23.15 -5.14 -1.88
CA GLU A 202 24.30 -4.22 -1.81
C GLU A 202 25.11 -4.28 -3.11
N ALA A 203 25.42 -5.48 -3.60
CA ALA A 203 26.16 -5.68 -4.85
C ALA A 203 25.44 -5.18 -6.13
N LEU A 204 24.16 -4.82 -6.07
CA LEU A 204 23.42 -4.24 -7.21
C LEU A 204 23.51 -2.72 -7.25
N LEU A 205 23.90 -2.08 -6.14
CA LEU A 205 23.84 -0.62 -5.96
C LEU A 205 25.25 0.02 -5.92
N HIS A 206 26.29 -0.73 -6.28
CA HIS A 206 27.70 -0.33 -6.29
C HIS A 206 28.36 -0.51 -7.66
#